data_AF-A0A2V9KUU5-F1
#
_entry.id   AF-A0A2V9KUU5-F1
#
_cell.length_a   1.000
_cell.length_b   1.000
_cell.length_c   1.000
_cell.angle_alpha   90.00
_cell.angle_beta   90.00
_cell.angle_gamma   90.00
#
_symmetry.space_group_name_H-M   'P 1'
#
loop_
_entity.id
_entity.type
_entity.pdbx_description
1 polymer ?
#
loop_
_entity_poly.entity_id
_entity_poly.type
_entity_poly.pdbx_seq_one_letter_code
_entity_poly.pdbx_strand_id
1 'polypeptide(L)' 'ASRVPYHASQMYARNVTAFLLHLFRNGKLQLDGDDAITRETLVTHDGEVVNALVQKFSSLPAKAKNGPS' A
#
# COMPACT_ATOMS: atom_id res chain seq x y z
N ALA A 1 -2.76 -32.78 -4.31
CA ALA A 1 -2.22 -31.44 -4.61
C ALA A 1 -3.39 -30.43 -4.62
N SER A 2 -3.13 -29.14 -4.34
CA SER A 2 -4.09 -28.00 -4.34
C SER A 2 -4.80 -27.58 -3.04
N ARG A 3 -4.35 -27.99 -1.85
CA ARG A 3 -4.81 -27.37 -0.58
C ARG A 3 -4.13 -26.02 -0.30
N VAL A 4 -2.82 -25.92 -0.55
CA VAL A 4 -2.04 -24.69 -0.32
C VAL A 4 -2.51 -23.47 -1.14
N PRO A 5 -2.83 -23.59 -2.46
CA PRO A 5 -3.32 -22.46 -3.25
C PRO A 5 -4.72 -21.97 -2.83
N TYR A 6 -5.64 -22.89 -2.50
CA TYR A 6 -6.99 -22.55 -2.04
C TYR A 6 -6.95 -21.80 -0.70
N HIS A 7 -6.13 -22.28 0.25
CA HIS A 7 -5.94 -21.58 1.52
C HIS A 7 -5.24 -20.23 1.36
N ALA A 8 -4.34 -20.07 0.38
CA ALA A 8 -3.69 -18.79 0.09
C ALA A 8 -4.68 -17.73 -0.42
N SER A 9 -5.53 -18.07 -1.39
CA SER A 9 -6.60 -17.18 -1.87
C SER A 9 -7.58 -16.82 -0.74
N GLN A 10 -7.93 -17.79 0.11
CA GLN A 10 -8.81 -17.56 1.25
C GLN A 10 -8.18 -16.62 2.29
N MET A 11 -6.90 -16.79 2.61
CA MET A 11 -6.19 -15.88 3.52
C MET A 11 -6.05 -14.48 2.94
N TYR A 12 -5.73 -14.36 1.65
CA TYR A 12 -5.67 -13.06 0.98
C TYR A 12 -7.03 -12.34 1.02
N ALA A 13 -8.12 -13.02 0.69
CA ALA A 13 -9.47 -12.46 0.77
C ALA A 13 -9.83 -12.01 2.19
N ARG A 14 -9.45 -12.78 3.21
CA ARG A 14 -9.62 -12.40 4.62
C ARG A 14 -8.84 -11.13 4.96
N ASN A 15 -7.58 -11.03 4.53
CA ASN A 15 -6.74 -9.86 4.79
C ASN A 15 -7.29 -8.60 4.12
N VAL A 16 -7.69 -8.69 2.84
CA VAL A 16 -8.31 -7.56 2.12
C VAL A 16 -9.62 -7.15 2.78
N THR A 17 -10.47 -8.10 3.17
CA THR A 17 -11.73 -7.80 3.85
C THR A 17 -11.48 -7.11 5.19
N ALA A 18 -10.55 -7.61 6.01
CA ALA A 18 -10.20 -7.01 7.28
C ALA A 18 -9.66 -5.58 7.11
N PHE A 19 -8.82 -5.36 6.11
CA PHE A 19 -8.30 -4.04 5.78
C PHE A 19 -9.41 -3.05 5.35
N LEU A 20 -10.33 -3.49 4.48
CA LEU A 20 -11.47 -2.64 4.07
C LEU A 20 -12.39 -2.33 5.26
N LEU A 21 -12.67 -3.30 6.13
CA LEU A 21 -13.45 -3.06 7.34
C LEU A 21 -12.73 -2.10 8.32
N HIS A 22 -11.41 -2.12 8.35
CA HIS A 22 -10.60 -1.19 9.15
C HIS A 22 -10.69 0.25 8.62
N LEU A 23 -10.62 0.44 7.30
CA LEU A 23 -10.72 1.76 6.65
C LEU A 23 -12.12 2.40 6.75
N PHE A 24 -13.17 1.59 6.83
CA PHE A 24 -14.54 2.08 6.83
C PHE A 24 -15.18 1.94 8.23
N ARG A 25 -15.40 3.08 8.88
CA ARG A 25 -16.18 3.13 10.14
C ARG A 25 -17.56 3.71 9.88
N ASN A 26 -18.61 2.97 10.25
CA ASN A 26 -20.01 3.34 10.04
C ASN A 26 -20.32 3.69 8.56
N GLY A 27 -19.77 2.93 7.62
CA GLY A 27 -19.96 3.14 6.18
C GLY A 27 -19.24 4.37 5.61
N LYS A 28 -18.43 5.07 6.41
CA LYS A 28 -17.62 6.21 5.97
C LYS A 28 -16.16 5.85 5.97
N LEU A 29 -15.46 6.25 4.90
CA LEU A 29 -14.01 6.15 4.85
C LEU A 29 -13.40 7.04 5.93
N GLN A 30 -12.57 6.46 6.79
CA GLN A 30 -11.78 7.16 7.79
C GLN A 30 -10.31 6.85 7.53
N LEU A 31 -9.60 7.84 7.00
CA LEU A 31 -8.16 7.79 6.85
C LEU A 31 -7.54 8.44 8.09
N ASP A 32 -6.92 7.62 8.94
CA ASP A 32 -6.19 8.06 10.12
C ASP A 32 -4.69 8.02 9.81
N GLY A 33 -4.03 9.17 9.76
CA GLY A 33 -2.60 9.26 9.45
C GLY A 33 -1.67 8.73 10.55
N ASP A 34 -2.18 8.61 11.77
CA ASP A 34 -1.43 8.07 12.92
C ASP A 34 -1.53 6.54 12.98
N ASP A 35 -2.55 5.96 12.37
CA ASP A 35 -2.69 4.51 12.22
C ASP A 35 -1.64 3.96 11.22
N ALA A 36 -0.76 3.08 11.71
CA ALA A 36 0.32 2.53 10.90
C ALA A 36 -0.20 1.76 9.68
N ILE A 37 -1.33 1.05 9.77
CA ILE A 37 -1.89 0.31 8.63
C ILE A 37 -2.27 1.27 7.50
N THR A 38 -2.95 2.36 7.85
CA THR A 38 -3.33 3.41 6.91
C THR A 38 -2.10 4.12 6.35
N ARG A 39 -1.19 4.59 7.20
CA ARG A 39 0.02 5.33 6.78
C ARG A 39 0.92 4.53 5.84
N GLU A 40 1.16 3.26 6.15
CA GLU A 40 2.06 2.43 5.34
C GLU A 40 1.41 1.97 4.02
N THR A 41 0.08 2.00 3.94
CA THR A 41 -0.66 1.57 2.73
C THR A 41 -1.09 2.75 1.83
N LEU A 42 -1.31 3.94 2.40
CA LEU A 42 -1.82 5.11 1.67
C LEU A 42 -0.70 5.75 0.82
N VAL A 43 -0.81 5.67 -0.51
CA VAL A 43 0.21 6.17 -1.43
C VAL A 43 0.07 7.67 -1.69
N THR A 44 -1.15 8.13 -1.98
CA THR A 44 -1.45 9.53 -2.26
C THR A 44 -2.67 10.01 -1.47
N HIS A 45 -2.67 11.29 -1.13
CA HIS A 45 -3.82 11.99 -0.55
C HIS A 45 -3.75 13.46 -0.97
N ASP A 46 -4.90 14.05 -1.32
CA ASP A 46 -5.01 15.46 -1.71
C ASP A 46 -4.01 15.94 -2.76
N GLY A 47 -3.69 15.06 -3.73
CA GLY A 47 -2.76 15.37 -4.83
C GLY A 47 -1.28 15.20 -4.49
N GLU A 48 -0.95 14.83 -3.25
CA GLU A 48 0.42 14.63 -2.79
C GLU A 48 0.73 13.15 -2.59
N VAL A 49 2.01 12.77 -2.78
CA VAL A 49 2.50 11.45 -2.38
C VAL A 49 2.78 11.49 -0.88
N VAL A 50 2.04 10.72 -0.08
CA VAL A 50 2.13 10.73 1.39
C VAL A 50 2.90 9.53 1.94
N ASN A 51 3.06 8.46 1.14
CA ASN A 51 3.83 7.30 1.56
C ASN A 51 5.34 7.59 1.52
N ALA A 52 6.00 7.45 2.67
CA ALA A 52 7.42 7.75 2.82
C ALA A 52 8.33 6.90 1.91
N LEU A 53 7.98 5.63 1.67
CA LEU A 53 8.75 4.76 0.78
C LEU A 53 8.64 5.27 -0.67
N VAL A 54 7.42 5.57 -1.13
CA VAL A 54 7.19 6.06 -2.50
C VAL A 54 7.81 7.44 -2.71
N GLN A 55 7.74 8.35 -1.73
CA GLN A 55 8.44 9.63 -1.77
C GLN A 55 9.96 9.45 -1.94
N LYS A 56 10.57 8.53 -1.19
CA LYS A 56 12.00 8.20 -1.34
C LYS A 56 12.30 7.75 -2.76
N PHE A 57 11.50 6.85 -3.34
CA PHE A 57 11.72 6.40 -4.72
C PHE A 57 11.54 7.51 -5.76
N SER A 58 10.56 8.40 -5.57
CA SER A 58 10.31 9.54 -6.46
C SER A 58 11.42 10.59 -6.45
N SER A 59 12.13 10.72 -5.34
CA SER A 59 13.20 11.71 -5.14
C SER A 59 14.59 11.19 -5.49
N LEU A 60 14.73 9.90 -5.82
CA LEU A 60 15.98 9.35 -6.31
C LEU A 60 16.32 9.94 -7.70
N PRO A 61 17.54 10.46 -7.89
CA PRO A 61 17.98 10.91 -9.20
C PRO A 61 17.95 9.74 -10.18
N ALA A 62 17.39 9.96 -11.37
CA ALA A 62 17.43 8.98 -12.44
C ALA A 62 18.89 8.56 -12.68
N LYS A 63 19.18 7.25 -12.62
CA LYS A 63 20.51 6.70 -12.88
C LYS A 63 21.06 7.27 -14.20
N ALA A 64 22.11 8.08 -14.13
CA ALA A 64 22.75 8.68 -15.29
C ALA A 64 23.15 7.56 -16.28
N LYS A 65 22.61 7.61 -17.50
CA LYS A 65 23.03 6.76 -18.62
C LYS A 65 24.40 7.24 -19.11
N ASN A 66 25.47 6.85 -18.42
CA ASN A 66 26.83 6.96 -18.95
C ASN A 66 27.43 5.55 -19.01
N GLY A 67 27.21 4.87 -20.14
CA GLY A 67 28.01 3.69 -20.52
C GLY A 67 29.22 4.16 -21.37
N PRO A 68 30.42 3.60 -21.16
CA PRO A 68 31.62 4.07 -21.88
C PRO A 68 31.55 3.67 -23.36
N SER A 69 31.95 4.62 -24.21
CA SER A 69 32.21 4.43 -25.65
C SER A 69 33.35 3.47 -25.91
#